data_AF-A0A504YR32-F1
#
_entry.id   AF-A0A504YR32-F1
#
_cell.length_a   1.000
_cell.length_b   1.000
_cell.length_c   1.000
_cell.angle_alpha   90.00
_cell.angle_beta   90.00
_cell.angle_gamma   90.00
#
_symmetry.space_group_name_H-M   'P 1'
#
loop_
_entity.id
_entity.type
_entity.pdbx_description
1 polymer ?
#
loop_
_entity_poly.entity_id
_entity_poly.type
_entity_poly.pdbx_seq_one_letter_code
_entity_poly.pdbx_strand_id
1 'polypeptide(L)'
;MPSCAPTAQPEHASAIVNESGRLNSPSEDMSGQCNKRQSRKRKAFPDRAQCFLLVNLSEASVSESQGRLGYDLSLLLFFFPRIFTSEVVVKSVPVTAASHLGEQQTADDQPRLLEVILGTVDAAQAVLHRTHKLKGELVRILRDPSPEQPQQLTLATM
;
A
#
# COMPACT_ATOMS: atom_id res chain seq x y z
N MET A 1 -7.56 0.31 -73.25
CA MET A 1 -6.75 1.32 -73.94
C MET A 1 -6.02 2.17 -72.89
N PRO A 2 -4.89 2.84 -73.21
CA PRO A 2 -3.87 3.25 -72.23
C PRO A 2 -4.00 4.73 -71.80
N SER A 3 -2.91 5.26 -71.21
CA SER A 3 -2.61 6.66 -70.82
C SER A 3 -3.14 7.12 -69.45
N CYS A 4 -2.37 7.81 -68.60
CA CYS A 4 -0.94 8.19 -68.68
C CYS A 4 -0.34 8.46 -67.27
N ALA A 5 0.94 8.16 -67.09
CA ALA A 5 1.86 8.87 -66.16
C ALA A 5 2.62 9.97 -66.95
N PRO A 6 3.33 10.96 -66.34
CA PRO A 6 4.60 10.78 -65.58
C PRO A 6 4.55 11.54 -64.21
N THR A 7 5.59 11.96 -63.46
CA THR A 7 7.05 12.17 -63.70
C THR A 7 7.91 12.06 -62.40
N ALA A 8 9.23 12.17 -62.56
CA ALA A 8 10.34 12.28 -61.58
C ALA A 8 10.22 13.48 -60.57
N GLN A 9 10.69 13.42 -59.31
CA GLN A 9 12.09 13.59 -58.78
C GLN A 9 12.80 14.89 -59.25
N PRO A 10 13.72 15.55 -58.48
CA PRO A 10 14.54 15.01 -57.37
C PRO A 10 14.80 15.94 -56.13
N GLU A 11 15.60 15.41 -55.20
CA GLU A 11 16.62 16.05 -54.32
C GLU A 11 16.52 17.51 -53.83
N HIS A 12 16.77 17.71 -52.52
CA HIS A 12 17.84 18.62 -52.06
C HIS A 12 18.40 18.16 -50.70
N ALA A 13 19.68 17.77 -50.69
CA ALA A 13 20.44 17.63 -49.45
C ALA A 13 21.01 18.99 -49.01
N SER A 14 21.22 19.17 -47.71
CA SER A 14 22.10 20.23 -47.19
C SER A 14 22.72 19.77 -45.87
N ALA A 15 23.97 19.32 -45.97
CA ALA A 15 24.83 19.14 -44.81
C ALA A 15 25.32 20.51 -44.33
N ILE A 16 25.39 20.72 -43.02
CA ILE A 16 26.12 21.86 -42.44
C ILE A 16 27.29 21.29 -41.65
N VAL A 17 28.45 21.30 -42.29
CA VAL A 17 29.75 21.22 -41.61
C VAL A 17 29.91 22.46 -40.74
N ASN A 18 30.40 22.26 -39.51
CA ASN A 18 31.11 23.31 -38.79
C ASN A 18 32.27 22.65 -38.01
N GLU A 19 33.44 22.70 -38.62
CA GLU A 19 34.71 22.36 -38.00
C GLU A 19 35.34 23.65 -37.49
N SER A 20 35.68 23.76 -36.20
CA SER A 20 36.52 24.88 -35.74
C SER A 20 37.24 24.58 -34.42
N GLY A 21 38.57 24.67 -34.47
CA GLY A 21 39.38 25.21 -33.37
C GLY A 21 39.58 24.35 -32.11
N ARG A 22 40.67 23.56 -32.11
CA ARG A 22 41.36 23.15 -30.87
C ARG A 22 41.66 24.36 -29.96
N LEU A 23 41.60 24.14 -28.64
CA LEU A 23 42.72 24.40 -27.71
C LEU A 23 42.48 23.65 -26.39
N ASN A 24 43.55 23.09 -25.78
CA ASN A 24 43.48 22.31 -24.54
C ASN A 24 43.92 23.15 -23.33
N SER A 25 43.09 23.20 -22.28
CA SER A 25 43.43 23.18 -20.83
C SER A 25 44.43 24.23 -20.25
N PRO A 26 44.57 24.36 -18.91
CA PRO A 26 43.74 23.87 -17.79
C PRO A 26 43.24 25.02 -16.86
N SER A 27 42.28 24.73 -15.97
CA SER A 27 42.25 25.33 -14.63
C SER A 27 41.47 24.45 -13.68
N GLU A 28 42.04 24.17 -12.52
CA GLU A 28 41.33 23.58 -11.39
C GLU A 28 40.39 24.63 -10.80
N ASP A 29 39.15 24.27 -10.48
CA ASP A 29 38.45 24.91 -9.37
C ASP A 29 37.51 23.91 -8.68
N MET A 30 37.61 23.87 -7.36
CA MET A 30 37.03 22.85 -6.48
C MET A 30 35.74 23.37 -5.84
N SER A 31 34.61 23.30 -6.56
CA SER A 31 33.32 23.52 -5.90
C SER A 31 32.13 22.90 -6.63
N GLY A 32 31.10 22.52 -5.88
CA GLY A 32 29.82 22.12 -6.45
C GLY A 32 29.54 20.61 -6.52
N GLN A 33 30.02 19.81 -5.57
CA GLN A 33 29.49 18.46 -5.31
C GLN A 33 28.04 18.54 -4.78
N CYS A 34 27.11 19.02 -5.61
CA CYS A 34 25.70 19.11 -5.28
C CYS A 34 25.03 17.78 -5.60
N ASN A 35 25.30 16.80 -4.72
CA ASN A 35 24.66 15.50 -4.74
C ASN A 35 23.14 15.69 -4.75
N LYS A 36 22.49 15.50 -5.91
CA LYS A 36 21.03 15.35 -6.01
C LYS A 36 20.63 14.00 -5.39
N ARG A 37 20.86 13.86 -4.08
CA ARG A 37 20.20 12.90 -3.22
C ARG A 37 18.72 13.25 -3.29
N GLN A 38 18.01 12.61 -4.21
CA GLN A 38 16.57 12.44 -4.07
C GLN A 38 16.35 11.95 -2.66
N SER A 39 15.85 12.83 -1.80
CA SER A 39 15.37 12.46 -0.48
C SER A 39 14.28 11.43 -0.76
N ARG A 40 14.58 10.15 -0.49
CA ARG A 40 13.59 9.09 -0.49
C ARG A 40 12.50 9.59 0.44
N LYS A 41 11.36 10.04 -0.11
CA LYS A 41 10.22 10.51 0.67
C LYS A 41 9.92 9.39 1.64
N ARG A 42 10.24 9.60 2.92
CA ARG A 42 9.87 8.65 3.96
C ARG A 42 8.36 8.50 3.82
N LYS A 43 7.87 7.28 3.56
CA LYS A 43 6.43 7.04 3.53
C LYS A 43 5.89 7.61 4.84
N ALA A 44 4.93 8.52 4.74
CA ALA A 44 4.21 8.94 5.93
C ALA A 44 3.68 7.66 6.59
N PHE A 45 3.76 7.59 7.93
CA PHE A 45 3.08 6.52 8.63
C PHE A 45 1.59 6.60 8.26
N PRO A 46 0.93 5.46 8.01
CA PRO A 46 -0.50 5.46 7.77
C PRO A 46 -1.21 6.13 8.95
N ASP A 47 -2.25 6.90 8.65
CA ASP A 47 -3.07 7.52 9.68
C ASP A 47 -3.80 6.41 10.44
N ARG A 48 -3.80 6.42 11.78
CA ARG A 48 -4.53 5.43 12.59
C ARG A 48 -6.04 5.43 12.31
N ALA A 49 -6.59 6.50 11.75
CA ALA A 49 -7.97 6.51 11.25
C ALA A 49 -8.18 5.62 10.01
N GLN A 50 -7.11 5.13 9.37
CA GLN A 50 -7.10 4.11 8.31
C GLN A 50 -6.97 2.68 8.88
N CYS A 51 -6.68 2.55 10.18
CA CYS A 51 -6.45 1.28 10.86
C CYS A 51 -7.72 0.76 11.57
N PHE A 52 -7.86 -0.55 11.61
CA PHE A 52 -8.76 -1.26 12.52
C PHE A 52 -8.13 -2.56 13.00
N LEU A 53 -8.63 -3.10 14.11
CA LEU A 53 -8.18 -4.35 14.68
C LEU A 53 -9.25 -5.43 14.42
N LEU A 54 -8.85 -6.56 13.82
CA LEU A 54 -9.67 -7.76 13.76
C LEU A 54 -9.29 -8.69 14.92
N VAL A 55 -10.28 -9.18 15.67
CA VAL A 55 -10.07 -10.05 16.84
C VAL A 55 -10.81 -11.37 16.67
N ASN A 56 -10.32 -12.42 17.35
CA ASN A 56 -10.79 -13.80 17.22
C ASN A 56 -10.63 -14.40 15.81
N LEU A 57 -9.61 -13.97 15.06
CA LEU A 57 -9.20 -14.65 13.83
C LEU A 57 -8.42 -15.92 14.14
N SER A 58 -8.62 -16.98 13.38
CA SER A 58 -7.70 -18.13 13.37
C SER A 58 -6.31 -17.66 12.90
N GLU A 59 -5.26 -17.92 13.68
CA GLU A 59 -3.89 -17.65 13.24
C GLU A 59 -3.38 -18.85 12.40
N ALA A 60 -2.67 -18.55 11.31
CA ALA A 60 -1.96 -19.56 10.53
C ALA A 60 -0.87 -20.25 11.36
N SER A 61 -0.75 -21.57 11.23
CA SER A 61 0.32 -22.33 11.87
C SER A 61 1.71 -21.91 11.38
N VAL A 62 2.75 -22.27 12.15
CA VAL A 62 4.16 -22.02 11.75
C VAL A 62 4.47 -22.62 10.36
N SER A 63 3.91 -23.79 10.05
CA SER A 63 4.00 -24.46 8.75
C SER A 63 3.33 -23.68 7.60
N GLU A 64 2.26 -22.95 7.87
CA GLU A 64 1.53 -22.13 6.88
C GLU A 64 2.13 -20.72 6.72
N SER A 65 3.15 -20.39 7.52
CA SER A 65 3.71 -19.04 7.58
C SER A 65 4.51 -18.59 6.34
N GLN A 66 4.82 -19.50 5.41
CA GLN A 66 5.48 -19.19 4.14
C GLN A 66 4.49 -18.54 3.15
N GLY A 67 3.93 -17.42 3.57
CA GLY A 67 2.80 -16.75 2.93
C GLY A 67 1.88 -15.96 3.87
N ARG A 68 2.25 -15.68 5.14
CA ARG A 68 1.37 -15.05 6.16
C ARG A 68 0.51 -13.89 5.62
N LEU A 69 1.12 -12.92 4.94
CA LEU A 69 0.38 -11.78 4.37
C LEU A 69 -0.73 -12.22 3.38
N GLY A 70 -0.47 -13.25 2.57
CA GLY A 70 -1.48 -13.82 1.66
C GLY A 70 -2.60 -14.55 2.40
N TYR A 71 -2.30 -15.22 3.51
CA TYR A 71 -3.30 -15.82 4.39
C TYR A 71 -4.16 -14.75 5.07
N ASP A 72 -3.54 -13.76 5.71
CA ASP A 72 -4.22 -12.65 6.39
C ASP A 72 -5.12 -11.85 5.40
N LEU A 73 -4.62 -11.57 4.19
CA LEU A 73 -5.41 -10.97 3.12
C LEU A 73 -6.57 -11.88 2.65
N SER A 74 -6.36 -13.20 2.58
CA SER A 74 -7.43 -14.15 2.20
C SER A 74 -8.53 -14.20 3.25
N LEU A 75 -8.18 -14.15 4.55
CA LEU A 75 -9.14 -14.00 5.64
C LEU A 75 -9.93 -12.69 5.50
N LEU A 76 -9.26 -11.56 5.27
CA LEU A 76 -9.95 -10.27 5.09
C LEU A 76 -10.92 -10.30 3.90
N LEU A 77 -10.50 -10.88 2.77
CA LEU A 77 -11.36 -11.08 1.59
C LEU A 77 -12.51 -12.07 1.83
N PHE A 78 -12.40 -12.98 2.79
CA PHE A 78 -13.50 -13.86 3.23
C PHE A 78 -14.52 -13.13 4.13
N PHE A 79 -14.07 -12.21 4.99
CA PHE A 79 -14.96 -11.45 5.88
C PHE A 79 -15.59 -10.22 5.21
N PHE A 80 -14.91 -9.55 4.27
CA PHE A 80 -15.43 -8.35 3.61
C PHE A 80 -16.80 -8.56 2.92
N PRO A 81 -17.11 -9.67 2.23
CA PRO A 81 -18.45 -9.96 1.70
C PRO A 81 -19.57 -10.06 2.75
N ARG A 82 -19.25 -10.35 4.03
CA ARG A 82 -20.26 -10.33 5.12
C ARG A 82 -20.59 -8.90 5.56
N ILE A 83 -19.67 -7.96 5.33
CA ILE A 83 -19.77 -6.54 5.71
C ILE A 83 -20.35 -5.72 4.54
N PHE A 84 -19.89 -5.99 3.33
CA PHE A 84 -20.26 -5.31 2.09
C PHE A 84 -21.15 -6.19 1.21
N THR A 85 -22.34 -5.70 0.86
CA THR A 85 -23.33 -6.42 0.02
C THR A 85 -22.99 -6.40 -1.48
N SER A 86 -21.85 -5.85 -1.88
CA SER A 86 -21.42 -5.74 -3.27
C SER A 86 -19.97 -6.17 -3.40
N GLU A 87 -19.73 -7.19 -4.23
CA GLU A 87 -18.37 -7.65 -4.56
C GLU A 87 -17.51 -6.57 -5.18
N VAL A 88 -18.10 -5.64 -5.94
CA VAL A 88 -17.38 -4.51 -6.54
C VAL A 88 -16.79 -3.64 -5.45
N VAL A 89 -17.56 -3.40 -4.37
CA VAL A 89 -17.07 -2.66 -3.20
C VAL A 89 -15.95 -3.45 -2.51
N VAL A 90 -16.13 -4.75 -2.25
CA VAL A 90 -15.09 -5.62 -1.65
C VAL A 90 -13.77 -5.54 -2.43
N LYS A 91 -13.82 -5.72 -3.76
CA LYS A 91 -12.65 -5.68 -4.65
C LYS A 91 -12.01 -4.28 -4.75
N SER A 92 -12.76 -3.23 -4.39
CA SER A 92 -12.27 -1.85 -4.38
C SER A 92 -11.65 -1.40 -3.06
N VAL A 93 -11.79 -2.15 -1.96
CA VAL A 93 -11.20 -1.78 -0.66
C VAL A 93 -9.68 -1.98 -0.72
N PRO A 94 -8.86 -0.92 -0.67
CA PRO A 94 -7.41 -1.07 -0.78
C PRO A 94 -6.84 -1.45 0.59
N VAL A 95 -6.51 -2.73 0.80
CA VAL A 95 -5.71 -3.13 1.97
C VAL A 95 -4.25 -2.82 1.69
N THR A 96 -3.65 -1.98 2.53
CA THR A 96 -2.24 -1.54 2.40
C THR A 96 -1.30 -2.44 3.18
N ALA A 97 -1.72 -2.89 4.36
CA ALA A 97 -0.99 -3.84 5.19
C ALA A 97 -1.95 -4.60 6.11
N ALA A 98 -1.53 -5.79 6.56
CA ALA A 98 -2.12 -6.53 7.65
C ALA A 98 -0.97 -7.14 8.48
N SER A 99 -1.07 -7.09 9.81
CA SER A 99 -0.01 -7.57 10.71
C SER A 99 -0.58 -7.97 12.07
N HIS A 100 -0.15 -9.12 12.58
CA HIS A 100 -0.53 -9.60 13.91
C HIS A 100 0.18 -8.79 15.00
N LEU A 101 -0.58 -8.33 16.00
CA LEU A 101 -0.09 -7.63 17.18
C LEU A 101 0.22 -8.61 18.30
N GLY A 102 1.34 -8.40 18.98
CA GLY A 102 1.81 -9.24 20.09
C GLY A 102 2.74 -10.39 19.65
N GLU A 103 3.42 -10.98 20.63
CA GLU A 103 4.33 -12.12 20.43
C GLU A 103 3.54 -13.37 20.02
N GLN A 104 4.13 -14.19 19.14
CA GLN A 104 3.46 -15.41 18.67
C GLN A 104 3.22 -16.38 19.83
N GLN A 105 1.96 -16.64 20.14
CA GLN A 105 1.57 -17.43 21.30
C GLN A 105 1.50 -18.94 21.03
N THR A 106 1.34 -19.72 22.10
CA THR A 106 1.19 -21.18 22.07
C THR A 106 -0.25 -21.59 21.72
N ALA A 107 -0.45 -22.86 21.39
CA ALA A 107 -1.70 -23.34 20.78
C ALA A 107 -2.96 -23.28 21.69
N ASP A 108 -2.78 -23.14 23.01
CA ASP A 108 -3.88 -22.97 23.98
C ASP A 108 -4.23 -21.50 24.26
N ASP A 109 -3.46 -20.54 23.73
CA ASP A 109 -3.64 -19.11 24.00
C ASP A 109 -4.66 -18.45 23.06
N GLN A 110 -5.16 -17.27 23.45
CA GLN A 110 -6.06 -16.50 22.59
C GLN A 110 -5.37 -16.07 21.28
N PRO A 111 -6.04 -16.18 20.12
CA PRO A 111 -5.49 -15.74 18.85
C PRO A 111 -5.15 -14.25 18.86
N ARG A 112 -4.04 -13.90 18.20
CA ARG A 112 -3.56 -12.52 18.14
C ARG A 112 -4.53 -11.60 17.41
N LEU A 113 -4.48 -10.33 17.76
CA LEU A 113 -5.23 -9.29 17.07
C LEU A 113 -4.54 -9.00 15.73
N LEU A 114 -5.28 -8.97 14.63
CA LEU A 114 -4.77 -8.53 13.33
C LEU A 114 -5.01 -7.03 13.18
N GLU A 115 -3.95 -6.22 13.21
CA GLU A 115 -4.02 -4.85 12.73
C GLU A 115 -4.13 -4.84 11.21
N VAL A 116 -5.09 -4.08 10.68
CA VAL A 116 -5.34 -3.95 9.25
C VAL A 116 -5.35 -2.48 8.88
N ILE A 117 -4.52 -2.13 7.90
CA ILE A 117 -4.32 -0.76 7.43
C ILE A 117 -4.91 -0.64 6.04
N LEU A 118 -5.93 0.21 5.87
CA LEU A 118 -6.50 0.50 4.56
C LEU A 118 -5.82 1.71 3.89
N GLY A 119 -5.96 1.83 2.58
CA GLY A 119 -5.37 2.92 1.79
C GLY A 119 -6.05 4.28 1.97
N THR A 120 -7.26 4.33 2.55
CA THR A 120 -8.00 5.56 2.84
C THR A 120 -8.77 5.48 4.16
N VAL A 121 -8.96 6.64 4.80
CA VAL A 121 -9.76 6.78 6.02
C VAL A 121 -11.23 6.44 5.75
N ASP A 122 -11.76 6.87 4.60
CA ASP A 122 -13.14 6.58 4.18
C ASP A 122 -13.41 5.07 4.07
N ALA A 123 -12.44 4.29 3.60
CA ALA A 123 -12.56 2.84 3.54
C ALA A 123 -12.59 2.21 4.95
N ALA A 124 -11.75 2.70 5.88
CA ALA A 124 -11.74 2.22 7.26
C ALA A 124 -13.04 2.58 7.99
N GLN A 125 -13.52 3.82 7.84
CA GLN A 125 -14.84 4.22 8.33
C GLN A 125 -15.96 3.37 7.69
N ALA A 126 -15.89 3.09 6.39
CA ALA A 126 -16.88 2.26 5.70
C ALA A 126 -16.92 0.82 6.22
N VAL A 127 -15.79 0.24 6.62
CA VAL A 127 -15.73 -1.03 7.35
C VAL A 127 -16.35 -0.85 8.74
N LEU A 128 -15.85 0.11 9.55
CA LEU A 128 -16.24 0.34 10.94
C LEU A 128 -17.75 0.58 11.10
N HIS A 129 -18.38 1.38 10.23
CA HIS A 129 -19.83 1.62 10.24
C HIS A 129 -20.66 0.36 9.95
N ARG A 130 -20.12 -0.64 9.25
CA ARG A 130 -20.82 -1.87 8.84
C ARG A 130 -20.50 -3.08 9.71
N THR A 131 -19.66 -2.93 10.74
CA THR A 131 -19.26 -3.99 11.69
C THR A 131 -20.45 -4.64 12.40
N HIS A 132 -21.54 -3.91 12.61
CA HIS A 132 -22.80 -4.42 13.15
C HIS A 132 -23.39 -5.62 12.37
N LYS A 133 -22.99 -5.80 11.10
CA LYS A 133 -23.39 -6.96 10.28
C LYS A 133 -22.70 -8.27 10.67
N LEU A 134 -21.59 -8.21 11.40
CA LEU A 134 -20.93 -9.38 11.97
C LEU A 134 -21.53 -9.78 13.34
N LYS A 135 -22.72 -9.26 13.70
CA LYS A 135 -23.39 -9.61 14.95
C LYS A 135 -23.77 -11.10 14.94
N GLY A 136 -23.17 -11.88 15.84
CA GLY A 136 -23.32 -13.33 15.92
C GLY A 136 -22.13 -14.11 15.36
N GLU A 137 -21.22 -13.45 14.65
CA GLU A 137 -19.93 -14.03 14.26
C GLU A 137 -18.97 -14.07 15.46
N LEU A 138 -18.02 -15.00 15.41
CA LEU A 138 -16.92 -15.07 16.38
C LEU A 138 -15.94 -13.90 16.20
N VAL A 139 -15.69 -13.51 14.94
CA VAL A 139 -14.78 -12.43 14.55
C VAL A 139 -15.42 -11.07 14.80
N ARG A 140 -14.67 -10.15 15.39
CA ARG A 140 -15.11 -8.76 15.63
C ARG A 140 -14.10 -7.77 15.08
N ILE A 141 -14.58 -6.57 14.76
CA ILE A 141 -13.74 -5.45 14.32
C ILE A 141 -13.83 -4.35 15.37
N LEU A 142 -12.67 -3.86 15.80
CA LEU A 142 -12.53 -2.74 16.72
C LEU A 142 -11.81 -1.60 16.00
N ARG A 143 -12.13 -0.36 16.37
CA ARG A 143 -11.31 0.79 15.97
C ARG A 143 -9.98 0.71 16.73
N ASP A 144 -8.86 0.99 16.06
CA ASP A 144 -7.57 1.14 16.75
C ASP A 144 -7.66 2.31 17.74
N PRO A 145 -7.43 2.09 19.07
CA PRO A 145 -7.48 3.17 20.05
C PRO A 145 -6.29 4.12 19.87
N SER A 146 -6.57 5.43 19.91
CA SER A 146 -5.53 6.47 19.90
C SER A 146 -4.59 6.29 21.10
N PRO A 147 -3.27 6.60 21.00
CA PRO A 147 -2.33 6.41 22.12
C PRO A 147 -2.65 7.23 23.38
N GLU A 148 -3.58 8.19 23.35
CA GLU A 148 -4.11 8.86 24.55
C GLU A 148 -5.18 8.04 25.30
N GLN A 149 -5.77 7.00 24.70
CA GLN A 149 -6.86 6.20 25.29
C GLN A 149 -6.47 5.00 26.17
N PRO A 150 -5.28 4.37 26.12
CA PRO A 150 -4.94 3.23 26.99
C PRO A 150 -5.12 3.53 28.48
N GLN A 151 -4.82 4.77 28.89
CA GLN A 151 -4.95 5.23 30.27
C GLN A 151 -6.41 5.22 30.79
N GLN A 152 -7.40 5.29 29.89
CA GLN A 152 -8.83 5.20 30.28
C GLN A 152 -9.31 3.75 30.41
N LEU A 153 -8.68 2.80 29.71
CA LEU A 153 -8.98 1.37 29.88
C LEU A 153 -8.39 0.80 31.18
N THR A 154 -7.24 1.33 31.63
CA THR A 154 -6.64 0.92 32.92
C THR A 154 -7.47 1.36 34.13
N LEU A 155 -8.19 2.48 34.04
CA LEU A 155 -9.05 2.99 35.12
C LEU A 155 -10.42 2.28 35.25
N ALA A 156 -10.79 1.43 34.28
CA ALA A 156 -12.02 0.64 34.30
C ALA A 156 -11.83 -0.80 34.82
N THR A 157 -10.60 -1.15 35.25
CA THR A 157 -10.25 -2.50 35.76
C THR A 157 -9.63 -2.40 37.17
N MET A 158 -10.35 -1.73 38.08
CA MET A 158 -10.12 -1.74 39.53
C MET A 158 -11.45 -1.79 40.27
#